data_AF-A0A2P8KE76-F1
#
_entry.id   AF-A0A2P8KE76-F1
#
_cell.length_a   1.000
_cell.length_b   1.000
_cell.length_c   1.000
_cell.angle_alpha   90.00
_cell.angle_beta   90.00
_cell.angle_gamma   90.00
#
_symmetry.space_group_name_H-M   'P 1'
#
loop_
_entity.id
_entity.type
_entity.pdbx_description
1 polymer ?
#
loop_
_entity_poly.entity_id
_entity_poly.type
_entity_poly.pdbx_seq_one_letter_code
_entity_poly.pdbx_strand_id
1 'polypeptide(L)'
;MLLLPLAFPCASESSEGTRSATARIGFTVVVPPVFKVLQTTPVAGGHEYRVWANVKSIVLNGQEHRFARVGEATLFVPTAKDAFIVHGL
;
A
#
# COMPACT_ATOMS: atom_id res chain seq x y z
N MET A 1 43.08 -53.27 -46.59
CA MET A 1 41.96 -52.48 -46.05
C MET A 1 41.33 -53.29 -44.92
N LEU A 2 41.38 -52.77 -43.69
CA LEU A 2 40.67 -53.32 -42.54
C LEU A 2 39.87 -52.15 -41.94
N LEU A 3 38.54 -52.22 -42.01
CA LEU A 3 37.62 -51.26 -41.40
C LEU A 3 37.36 -51.73 -39.96
N LEU A 4 37.98 -51.07 -38.97
CA LEU A 4 37.63 -51.23 -37.56
C LEU A 4 36.85 -49.97 -37.12
N PRO A 5 35.66 -50.13 -36.50
CA PRO A 5 34.72 -49.05 -36.29
C PRO A 5 35.27 -48.05 -35.27
N LEU A 6 35.22 -46.77 -35.64
CA LEU A 6 35.43 -45.63 -34.76
C LEU A 6 34.44 -45.72 -33.60
N ALA A 7 34.91 -46.23 -32.47
CA ALA A 7 34.23 -46.10 -31.19
C ALA A 7 34.30 -44.63 -30.76
N PHE A 8 33.38 -43.82 -31.28
CA PHE A 8 33.08 -42.52 -30.71
C PHE A 8 32.52 -42.76 -29.31
N PRO A 9 33.17 -42.30 -28.22
CA PRO A 9 32.51 -42.29 -26.93
C PRO A 9 31.32 -41.34 -27.07
N CYS A 10 30.12 -41.90 -27.03
CA CYS A 10 28.89 -41.15 -26.90
C CYS A 10 28.91 -40.55 -25.48
N ALA A 11 29.60 -39.43 -25.31
CA ALA A 11 29.57 -38.63 -24.11
C ALA A 11 28.23 -37.88 -24.09
N SER A 12 27.17 -38.60 -23.75
CA SER A 12 25.93 -37.99 -23.28
C SER A 12 25.93 -38.04 -21.76
N GLU A 13 26.84 -37.30 -21.14
CA GLU A 13 26.67 -36.90 -19.75
C GLU A 13 25.65 -35.75 -19.73
N SER A 14 24.37 -36.08 -19.81
CA SER A 14 23.35 -35.19 -19.27
C SER A 14 23.45 -35.30 -17.77
N SER A 15 24.37 -34.53 -17.16
CA SER A 15 24.25 -34.27 -15.74
C SER A 15 22.95 -33.48 -15.58
N GLU A 16 21.88 -34.14 -15.13
CA GLU A 16 20.79 -33.43 -14.45
C GLU A 16 21.36 -32.92 -13.14
N GLY A 17 22.17 -31.87 -13.23
CA GLY A 17 22.46 -31.06 -12.09
C GLY A 17 21.12 -30.52 -11.61
N THR A 18 20.82 -30.74 -10.34
CA THR A 18 19.72 -30.08 -9.63
C THR A 18 19.97 -28.57 -9.64
N ARG A 19 19.80 -27.93 -10.80
CA ARG A 19 19.79 -26.48 -10.94
C ARG A 19 18.44 -26.05 -10.38
N SER A 20 18.43 -25.81 -9.07
CA SER A 20 17.35 -25.10 -8.41
C SER A 20 17.23 -23.73 -9.08
N ALA A 21 16.28 -23.60 -10.00
CA ALA A 21 15.91 -22.32 -10.58
C ALA A 21 15.10 -21.55 -9.54
N THR A 22 15.74 -20.61 -8.86
CA THR A 22 15.04 -19.73 -7.93
C THR A 22 14.35 -18.62 -8.72
N ALA A 23 13.03 -18.68 -8.86
CA ALA A 23 12.24 -17.58 -9.38
C ALA A 23 11.89 -16.61 -8.23
N ARG A 24 12.06 -15.30 -8.46
CA ARG A 24 11.61 -14.26 -7.53
C ARG A 24 10.36 -13.61 -8.10
N ILE A 25 9.28 -13.63 -7.34
CA ILE A 25 8.05 -12.91 -7.67
C ILE A 25 7.97 -11.70 -6.74
N GLY A 26 8.02 -10.51 -7.30
CA GLY A 26 7.76 -9.26 -6.58
C GLY A 26 6.36 -8.77 -6.92
N PHE A 27 5.61 -8.33 -5.91
CA PHE A 27 4.33 -7.65 -6.11
C PHE A 27 4.32 -6.35 -5.32
N THR A 28 3.58 -5.36 -5.82
CA THR A 28 3.39 -4.07 -5.18
C THR A 28 1.90 -3.86 -4.98
N VAL A 29 1.51 -3.51 -3.75
CA VAL A 29 0.13 -3.16 -3.42
C VAL A 29 0.08 -1.66 -3.16
N VAL A 30 -0.75 -0.96 -3.93
CA VAL A 30 -1.02 0.47 -3.75
C VAL A 30 -2.33 0.60 -3.01
N VAL A 31 -2.29 1.18 -1.80
CA VAL A 31 -3.48 1.48 -1.01
C VAL A 31 -3.73 2.98 -1.06
N PRO A 32 -4.82 3.46 -1.69
CA PRO A 32 -5.11 4.88 -1.76
C PRO A 32 -5.49 5.44 -0.39
N PRO A 33 -5.28 6.74 -0.13
CA PRO A 33 -5.75 7.39 1.08
C PRO A 33 -7.28 7.35 1.15
N VAL A 34 -7.81 7.05 2.33
CA VAL A 34 -9.24 6.97 2.64
C VAL A 34 -9.49 7.75 3.91
N PHE A 35 -10.46 8.65 3.84
CA PHE A 35 -10.99 9.40 4.97
C PHE A 35 -12.52 9.33 4.93
N LYS A 36 -13.14 8.93 6.05
CA LYS A 36 -14.60 8.81 6.18
C LYS A 36 -15.07 9.45 7.47
N VAL A 37 -16.16 10.21 7.38
CA VAL A 37 -16.89 10.68 8.56
C VAL A 37 -17.89 9.61 8.97
N LEU A 38 -17.79 9.12 10.20
CA LEU A 38 -18.68 8.11 10.77
C LEU A 38 -19.82 8.76 11.56
N GLN A 39 -19.53 9.84 12.29
CA GLN A 39 -20.49 10.58 13.08
C GLN A 39 -20.09 12.04 13.18
N THR A 40 -21.09 12.91 13.27
CA THR A 40 -20.93 14.34 13.52
C THR A 40 -21.70 14.71 14.78
N THR A 41 -21.02 15.34 15.73
CA THR A 41 -21.60 15.85 16.97
C THR A 41 -21.39 17.36 17.03
N PRO A 42 -22.45 18.17 16.97
CA PRO A 42 -22.33 19.61 17.22
C PRO A 42 -21.87 19.86 18.66
N VAL A 43 -20.90 20.75 18.83
CA VAL A 43 -20.37 21.15 20.15
C VAL A 43 -20.22 22.66 20.19
N ALA A 44 -20.05 23.24 21.39
CA ALA A 44 -19.82 24.67 21.52
C ALA A 44 -18.54 25.07 20.75
N GLY A 45 -18.69 25.98 19.78
CA GLY A 45 -17.58 26.48 18.96
C GLY A 45 -17.21 25.65 17.73
N GLY A 46 -17.95 24.58 17.39
CA GLY A 46 -17.64 23.77 16.22
C GLY A 46 -18.39 22.45 16.10
N HIS A 47 -17.74 21.51 15.44
CA HIS A 47 -18.19 20.14 15.29
C HIS A 47 -17.09 19.19 15.73
N GLU A 48 -17.49 18.17 16.48
CA GLU A 48 -16.66 17.01 16.74
C GLU A 48 -17.05 15.89 15.79
N TYR A 49 -16.09 15.41 15.01
CA TYR A 49 -16.28 14.33 14.05
C TYR A 49 -15.61 13.06 14.56
N ARG A 50 -16.35 11.96 14.51
CA ARG A 50 -15.77 10.63 14.59
C ARG A 50 -15.45 10.19 13.17
N VAL A 51 -14.18 9.91 12.89
CA VAL A 51 -13.68 9.67 11.54
C VAL A 51 -12.92 8.35 11.48
N TRP A 52 -12.83 7.78 10.29
CA TRP A 52 -11.93 6.68 9.96
C TRP A 52 -10.90 7.18 8.94
N ALA A 53 -9.60 7.05 9.20
CA ALA A 53 -8.52 7.39 8.26
C ALA A 53 -7.42 6.31 8.14
N ASN A 54 -6.97 5.96 6.92
CA ASN A 54 -5.90 4.94 6.71
C ASN A 54 -4.51 5.58 6.65
N VAL A 55 -4.48 6.89 6.82
CA VAL A 55 -3.30 7.73 6.85
C VAL A 55 -3.14 8.31 8.25
N LYS A 56 -1.91 8.69 8.61
CA LYS A 56 -1.60 9.24 9.92
C LYS A 56 -1.95 10.73 10.06
N SER A 57 -2.20 11.42 8.96
CA SER A 57 -2.66 12.81 8.97
C SER A 57 -3.49 13.12 7.74
N ILE A 58 -4.26 14.19 7.86
CA ILE A 58 -5.03 14.81 6.78
C ILE A 58 -4.87 16.33 6.88
N VAL A 59 -5.18 17.02 5.79
CA VAL A 59 -5.28 18.48 5.80
C VAL A 59 -6.75 18.87 5.66
N LEU A 60 -7.25 19.64 6.62
CA LEU A 60 -8.59 20.22 6.60
C LEU A 60 -8.45 21.72 6.82
N ASN A 61 -9.06 22.53 5.96
CA ASN A 61 -9.00 23.99 6.04
C ASN A 61 -7.56 24.54 6.10
N GLY A 62 -6.63 23.90 5.39
CA GLY A 62 -5.21 24.27 5.42
C GLY A 62 -4.48 23.96 6.73
N GLN A 63 -5.12 23.26 7.68
CA GLN A 63 -4.51 22.80 8.91
C GLN A 63 -4.28 21.29 8.84
N GLU A 64 -3.07 20.86 9.18
CA GLU A 64 -2.76 19.43 9.30
C GLU A 64 -3.31 18.89 10.61
N HIS A 65 -4.12 17.84 10.53
CA HIS A 65 -4.60 17.08 11.67
C HIS A 65 -3.91 15.73 11.69
N ARG A 66 -3.11 15.49 12.73
CA ARG A 66 -2.36 14.25 12.92
C ARG A 66 -3.07 13.34 13.91
N PHE A 67 -3.27 12.10 13.52
CA PHE A 67 -3.86 11.06 14.35
C PHE A 67 -2.78 10.25 15.06
N ALA A 68 -3.09 9.79 16.28
CA ALA A 68 -2.19 8.91 17.03
C ALA A 68 -1.99 7.56 16.33
N ARG A 69 -3.03 7.07 15.62
CA ARG A 69 -3.03 5.82 14.87
C ARG A 69 -3.91 5.92 13.64
N VAL A 70 -3.67 5.03 12.69
CA VAL A 70 -4.59 4.72 11.60
C VAL A 70 -5.83 4.04 12.15
N GLY A 71 -6.98 4.35 11.57
CA GLY A 71 -8.27 3.81 11.95
C GLY A 71 -9.20 4.91 12.43
N GLU A 72 -9.94 4.59 13.48
CA GLU A 72 -10.92 5.50 14.04
C GLU A 72 -10.27 6.55 14.95
N ALA A 73 -10.66 7.81 14.76
CA ALA A 73 -10.20 8.95 15.56
C ALA A 73 -11.32 9.99 15.76
N THR A 74 -11.13 10.84 16.76
CA THR A 74 -11.99 12.01 17.00
C THR A 74 -11.27 13.27 16.53
N LEU A 75 -11.99 14.12 15.81
CA LEU A 75 -11.48 15.34 15.20
C LEU A 75 -12.40 16.51 15.54
N PHE A 76 -11.88 17.48 16.28
CA PHE A 76 -12.57 18.75 16.46
C PHE A 76 -12.25 19.70 15.30
N VAL A 77 -13.29 20.23 14.66
CA VAL A 77 -13.18 21.27 13.64
C VAL A 77 -13.94 22.49 14.15
N PRO A 78 -13.26 23.63 14.36
CA PRO A 78 -13.94 24.85 14.76
C PRO A 78 -14.87 25.33 13.64
N THR A 79 -16.00 25.95 13.99
CA THR A 79 -16.86 26.61 13.01
C THR A 79 -16.05 27.71 12.32
N ALA A 80 -15.71 27.52 11.05
CA ALA A 80 -15.09 28.56 10.23
C ALA A 80 -16.09 29.71 10.03
N LYS A 81 -15.58 30.94 9.94
CA LYS A 81 -16.40 32.10 9.61
C LYS A 81 -16.85 32.13 8.14
N ASP A 82 -16.20 31.35 7.27
CA ASP A 82 -16.45 31.29 5.82
C ASP A 82 -16.45 29.83 5.29
N ALA A 83 -17.16 29.60 4.18
CA ALA A 83 -17.59 28.29 3.66
C ALA A 83 -16.45 27.32 3.27
N PHE A 84 -16.67 26.01 3.49
CA PHE A 84 -15.68 24.93 3.37
C PHE A 84 -15.58 24.32 1.96
N ILE A 85 -14.35 24.12 1.47
CA ILE A 85 -14.05 23.32 0.27
C ILE A 85 -13.13 22.16 0.70
N VAL A 86 -13.57 20.92 0.51
CA VAL A 86 -12.74 19.72 0.71
C VAL A 86 -12.08 19.38 -0.61
N HIS A 87 -10.76 19.53 -0.71
CA HIS A 87 -9.98 19.04 -1.85
C HIS A 87 -9.57 17.59 -1.59
N GLY A 88 -10.09 16.65 -2.40
CA GLY A 88 -9.55 15.30 -2.51
C GLY A 88 -8.42 15.29 -3.53
N LEU A 89 -7.25 14.75 -3.13
CA LEU A 89 -6.17 14.36 -4.03
C LEU A 89 -6.35 12.91 -4.47
#